data_AF-A0A0H1AVN8-F1
#
_entry.id   AF-A0A0H1AVN8-F1
#
_cell.length_a   1.000
_cell.length_b   1.000
_cell.length_c   1.000
_cell.angle_alpha   90.00
_cell.angle_beta   90.00
_cell.angle_gamma   90.00
#
_symmetry.space_group_name_H-M   'P 1'
#
loop_
_entity.id
_entity.type
_entity.pdbx_description
1 polymer ?
#
loop_
_entity_poly.entity_id
_entity_poly.type
_entity_poly.pdbx_seq_one_letter_code
_entity_poly.pdbx_strand_id
1 'polypeptide(L)'
;MGTRFSANERHGLTFTRTQGLGFGDRDRTALFTDDVLTGHDLDIQYNFPFEPVPLEVARKGLDDIYRYRRVRVTSGSRLGATIYEEFLAGSHLPVRRMWSNMNGIFREEFFNERGHPTRTINRGYFDQDAGYPEDLRAYVAAGVLKVTPISDRHFGFRVYEYDASGRERLALVCWEYDTEENKPFMPFPWWNGEQPKQFANRQERVQYYRFKVSKRCGPPDGRRFVVETGEIVNYMRRTYDWGNMKYSYYNH
;
A
#
# COMPACT_ATOMS: atom_id res chain seq x y z
N MET A 1 -19.07 -23.26 9.37
CA MET A 1 -18.67 -21.83 9.28
C MET A 1 -19.92 -21.01 9.10
N GLY A 2 -20.10 -19.92 9.86
CA GLY A 2 -21.31 -19.10 9.80
C GLY A 2 -20.96 -17.66 9.43
N THR A 3 -21.73 -17.07 8.51
CA THR A 3 -21.64 -15.66 8.15
C THR A 3 -22.18 -14.81 9.30
N ARG A 4 -21.37 -13.85 9.77
CA ARG A 4 -21.77 -12.83 10.74
C ARG A 4 -22.14 -11.55 10.00
N PHE A 5 -23.06 -10.78 10.57
CA PHE A 5 -23.45 -9.48 10.03
C PHE A 5 -23.75 -8.51 11.17
N SER A 6 -23.62 -7.23 10.89
CA SER A 6 -24.06 -6.15 11.76
C SER A 6 -24.87 -5.15 10.96
N ALA A 7 -25.77 -4.45 11.65
CA ALA A 7 -26.63 -3.45 11.06
C ALA A 7 -26.98 -2.36 12.06
N ASN A 8 -27.34 -1.19 11.54
CA ASN A 8 -27.93 -0.12 12.34
C ASN A 8 -29.11 0.53 11.61
N GLU A 9 -30.00 1.18 12.36
CA GLU A 9 -31.24 1.77 11.84
C GLU A 9 -31.00 2.84 10.76
N ARG A 10 -29.82 3.46 10.74
CA ARG A 10 -29.50 4.56 9.83
C ARG A 10 -28.92 4.09 8.49
N HIS A 11 -28.19 2.97 8.46
CA HIS A 11 -27.45 2.49 7.29
C HIS A 11 -27.85 1.08 6.85
N GLY A 12 -28.76 0.40 7.56
CA GLY A 12 -29.04 -1.00 7.31
C GLY A 12 -27.80 -1.84 7.61
N LEU A 13 -27.43 -2.75 6.70
CA LEU A 13 -26.26 -3.61 6.79
C LEU A 13 -24.97 -2.78 6.82
N THR A 14 -24.19 -2.89 7.90
CA THR A 14 -22.91 -2.17 8.05
C THR A 14 -21.72 -3.03 7.68
N PHE A 15 -21.74 -4.31 8.07
CA PHE A 15 -20.77 -5.30 7.60
C PHE A 15 -21.36 -6.70 7.48
N THR A 16 -20.68 -7.52 6.68
CA THR A 16 -20.81 -8.98 6.67
C THR A 16 -19.42 -9.62 6.71
N ARG A 17 -19.24 -10.68 7.49
CA ARG A 17 -17.97 -11.39 7.67
C ARG A 17 -18.16 -12.89 7.63
N THR A 18 -17.23 -13.60 7.00
CA THR A 18 -17.17 -15.06 7.05
C THR A 18 -15.74 -15.57 6.99
N GLN A 19 -15.59 -16.88 7.17
CA GLN A 19 -14.34 -17.62 7.07
C GLN A 19 -14.32 -18.45 5.78
N GLY A 20 -13.18 -18.45 5.10
CA GLY A 20 -12.97 -19.23 3.87
C GLY A 20 -13.27 -18.46 2.56
N LEU A 21 -12.72 -18.96 1.46
CA LEU A 21 -12.63 -18.24 0.19
C LEU A 21 -13.91 -18.20 -0.66
N GLY A 22 -14.83 -19.17 -0.52
CA GLY A 22 -16.05 -19.23 -1.36
C GLY A 22 -17.00 -18.03 -1.22
N PHE A 23 -16.67 -17.12 -0.30
CA PHE A 23 -17.38 -15.87 -0.07
C PHE A 23 -16.77 -14.73 -0.85
N GLY A 24 -17.55 -14.17 -1.78
CA GLY A 24 -17.07 -13.10 -2.65
C GLY A 24 -16.18 -13.60 -3.78
N ASP A 25 -16.37 -14.84 -4.25
CA ASP A 25 -15.63 -15.41 -5.38
C ASP A 25 -15.67 -14.53 -6.63
N ARG A 26 -16.76 -13.79 -6.84
CA ARG A 26 -16.88 -12.84 -7.95
C ARG A 26 -15.97 -11.62 -7.81
N ASP A 27 -15.66 -11.21 -6.58
CA ASP A 27 -14.72 -10.12 -6.26
C ASP A 27 -13.27 -10.64 -6.11
N ARG A 28 -13.04 -11.94 -6.34
CA ARG A 28 -11.74 -12.57 -6.17
C ARG A 28 -10.76 -12.03 -7.21
N THR A 29 -9.64 -11.50 -6.73
CA THR A 29 -8.57 -11.01 -7.60
C THR A 29 -7.49 -12.08 -7.81
N ALA A 30 -6.64 -11.91 -8.82
CA ALA A 30 -5.59 -12.88 -9.16
C ALA A 30 -4.58 -13.15 -8.01
N LEU A 31 -4.53 -12.29 -6.99
CA LEU A 31 -3.76 -12.53 -5.76
C LEU A 31 -4.26 -13.74 -4.96
N PHE A 32 -5.50 -14.17 -5.20
CA PHE A 32 -6.18 -15.22 -4.47
C PHE A 32 -6.19 -16.56 -5.22
N THR A 33 -5.26 -16.77 -6.16
CA THR A 33 -5.06 -18.07 -6.82
C THR A 33 -4.41 -19.07 -5.87
N ASP A 34 -4.66 -20.36 -6.12
CA ASP A 34 -4.76 -21.44 -5.13
C ASP A 34 -3.51 -21.73 -4.27
N ASP A 35 -2.32 -21.20 -4.61
CA ASP A 35 -1.09 -21.46 -3.85
C ASP A 35 -0.89 -20.53 -2.63
N VAL A 36 -1.43 -19.30 -2.65
CA VAL A 36 -1.23 -18.33 -1.55
C VAL A 36 -2.29 -18.51 -0.45
N LEU A 37 -3.48 -19.05 -0.78
CA LEU A 37 -4.69 -18.86 0.03
C LEU A 37 -5.57 -20.10 0.23
N THR A 38 -5.07 -21.33 0.01
CA THR A 38 -5.77 -22.61 0.26
C THR A 38 -5.94 -22.95 1.76
N GLY A 39 -6.29 -21.96 2.58
CA GLY A 39 -6.48 -22.12 4.02
C GLY A 39 -7.86 -21.67 4.51
N HIS A 40 -8.42 -22.45 5.43
CA HIS A 40 -9.55 -22.04 6.30
C HIS A 40 -9.21 -20.87 7.25
N ASP A 41 -7.98 -20.32 7.16
CA ASP A 41 -7.40 -19.30 8.05
C ASP A 41 -7.65 -17.86 7.58
N LEU A 42 -8.36 -17.66 6.47
CA LEU A 42 -8.68 -16.33 5.94
C LEU A 42 -10.05 -15.88 6.39
N ASP A 43 -10.08 -14.68 6.98
CA ASP A 43 -11.29 -13.93 7.28
C ASP A 43 -11.54 -12.93 6.15
N ILE A 44 -12.75 -12.97 5.59
CA ILE A 44 -13.22 -11.98 4.62
C ILE A 44 -14.38 -11.20 5.22
N GLN A 45 -14.28 -9.88 5.21
CA GLN A 45 -15.32 -8.96 5.67
C GLN A 45 -15.63 -7.93 4.59
N TYR A 46 -16.91 -7.73 4.25
CA TYR A 46 -17.35 -6.58 3.47
C TYR A 46 -17.93 -5.52 4.41
N ASN A 47 -17.48 -4.29 4.24
CA ASN A 47 -18.01 -3.10 4.90
C ASN A 47 -18.73 -2.22 3.89
N PHE A 48 -19.80 -1.56 4.33
CA PHE A 48 -20.63 -0.67 3.51
C PHE A 48 -20.65 0.75 4.09
N PRO A 49 -19.53 1.49 4.01
CA PRO A 49 -19.40 2.77 4.71
C PRO A 49 -19.96 3.97 3.93
N PHE A 50 -20.39 3.78 2.68
CA PHE A 50 -20.67 4.87 1.75
C PHE A 50 -22.15 5.18 1.61
N GLU A 51 -22.99 4.15 1.61
CA GLU A 51 -24.42 4.25 1.37
C GLU A 51 -25.18 3.22 2.21
N PRO A 52 -26.43 3.49 2.60
CA PRO A 52 -27.26 2.50 3.29
C PRO A 52 -27.47 1.25 2.44
N VAL A 53 -27.29 0.07 3.03
CA VAL A 53 -27.49 -1.22 2.37
C VAL A 53 -28.66 -1.95 3.02
N PRO A 54 -29.73 -2.29 2.29
CA PRO A 54 -30.87 -3.00 2.86
C PRO A 54 -30.48 -4.36 3.42
N LEU A 55 -31.08 -4.72 4.56
CA LEU A 55 -30.84 -6.01 5.21
C LEU A 55 -31.20 -7.22 4.33
N GLU A 56 -32.10 -7.05 3.35
CA GLU A 56 -32.43 -8.13 2.42
C GLU A 56 -31.21 -8.59 1.60
N VAL A 57 -30.21 -7.72 1.39
CA VAL A 57 -28.98 -8.07 0.65
C VAL A 57 -28.21 -9.18 1.37
N ALA A 58 -28.16 -9.15 2.70
CA ALA A 58 -27.53 -10.21 3.50
C ALA A 58 -28.29 -11.54 3.46
N ARG A 59 -29.62 -11.49 3.26
CA ARG A 59 -30.48 -12.68 3.21
C ARG A 59 -30.40 -13.42 1.88
N LYS A 60 -30.02 -12.75 0.79
CA LYS A 60 -29.91 -13.32 -0.56
C LYS A 60 -28.52 -13.90 -0.88
N GLY A 61 -27.82 -14.41 0.12
CA GLY A 61 -26.48 -14.98 -0.08
C GLY A 61 -25.42 -13.96 -0.49
N LEU A 62 -25.69 -12.66 -0.37
CA LEU A 62 -24.78 -11.56 -0.67
C LEU A 62 -24.34 -11.45 -2.13
N ASP A 63 -24.94 -12.20 -3.05
CA ASP A 63 -24.73 -12.06 -4.50
C ASP A 63 -25.02 -10.63 -4.99
N ASP A 64 -25.87 -9.89 -4.28
CA ASP A 64 -26.30 -8.53 -4.61
C ASP A 64 -25.44 -7.43 -3.98
N ILE A 65 -24.41 -7.75 -3.18
CA ILE A 65 -23.56 -6.71 -2.55
C ILE A 65 -22.82 -5.85 -3.59
N TYR A 66 -22.59 -6.38 -4.79
CA TYR A 66 -21.89 -5.67 -5.85
C TYR A 66 -22.63 -4.42 -6.31
N ARG A 67 -23.96 -4.37 -6.11
CA ARG A 67 -24.78 -3.20 -6.45
C ARG A 67 -24.44 -1.97 -5.61
N TYR A 68 -23.67 -2.14 -4.53
CA TYR A 68 -23.28 -1.09 -3.61
C TYR A 68 -21.76 -0.91 -3.62
N ARG A 69 -21.33 0.32 -3.37
CA ARG A 69 -19.92 0.60 -3.09
C ARG A 69 -19.55 -0.05 -1.76
N ARG A 70 -18.44 -0.79 -1.74
CA ARG A 70 -18.06 -1.63 -0.60
C ARG A 70 -16.56 -1.69 -0.44
N VAL A 71 -16.11 -2.02 0.77
CA VAL A 71 -14.72 -2.37 1.02
C VAL A 71 -14.62 -3.80 1.52
N ARG A 72 -13.90 -4.64 0.78
CA ARG A 72 -13.51 -5.98 1.20
C ARG A 72 -12.25 -5.88 2.06
N VAL A 73 -12.27 -6.52 3.21
CA VAL A 73 -11.14 -6.67 4.11
C VAL A 73 -10.79 -8.15 4.12
N THR A 74 -9.54 -8.47 3.79
CA THR A 74 -9.01 -9.82 3.91
C THR A 74 -7.88 -9.81 4.93
N SER A 75 -7.99 -10.66 5.93
CA SER A 75 -6.96 -10.88 6.93
C SER A 75 -6.80 -12.37 7.21
N GLY A 76 -5.67 -12.73 7.79
CA GLY A 76 -5.38 -14.10 8.21
C GLY A 76 -3.98 -14.19 8.77
N SER A 77 -3.76 -15.17 9.64
CA SER A 77 -2.46 -15.37 10.31
C SER A 77 -1.31 -15.58 9.32
N ARG A 78 -1.58 -16.21 8.17
CA ARG A 78 -0.58 -16.48 7.11
C ARG A 78 -0.32 -15.32 6.16
N LEU A 79 -1.19 -14.32 6.14
CA LEU A 79 -1.12 -13.23 5.16
C LEU A 79 -0.03 -12.21 5.52
N GLY A 80 0.39 -12.15 6.80
CA GLY A 80 1.38 -11.18 7.30
C GLY A 80 0.93 -9.71 7.22
N ALA A 81 -0.27 -9.46 6.69
CA ALA A 81 -0.86 -8.17 6.43
C ALA A 81 -2.39 -8.28 6.43
N THR A 82 -3.06 -7.13 6.53
CA THR A 82 -4.47 -6.97 6.20
C THR A 82 -4.57 -6.25 4.86
N ILE A 83 -5.35 -6.81 3.95
CA ILE A 83 -5.67 -6.24 2.65
C ILE A 83 -7.02 -5.57 2.72
N TYR A 84 -7.12 -4.37 2.17
CA TYR A 84 -8.35 -3.62 2.01
C TYR A 84 -8.55 -3.32 0.53
N GLU A 85 -9.68 -3.73 -0.05
CA GLU A 85 -10.01 -3.54 -1.46
C GLU A 85 -11.31 -2.76 -1.59
N GLU A 86 -11.27 -1.60 -2.24
CA GLU A 86 -12.45 -0.78 -2.49
C GLU A 86 -13.05 -1.08 -3.86
N PHE A 87 -14.36 -1.31 -3.89
CA PHE A 87 -15.13 -1.58 -5.10
C PHE A 87 -16.22 -0.53 -5.28
N LEU A 88 -16.39 -0.07 -6.52
CA LEU A 88 -17.53 0.75 -6.91
C LEU A 88 -18.80 -0.10 -7.06
N ALA A 89 -19.95 0.55 -6.91
CA ALA A 89 -21.24 -0.05 -7.22
C ALA A 89 -21.27 -0.52 -8.69
N GLY A 90 -21.80 -1.72 -8.92
CA GLY A 90 -21.87 -2.37 -10.22
C GLY A 90 -20.57 -3.03 -10.69
N SER A 91 -19.47 -2.92 -9.94
CA SER A 91 -18.17 -3.50 -10.30
C SER A 91 -17.74 -4.62 -9.36
N HIS A 92 -17.15 -5.66 -9.95
CA HIS A 92 -16.41 -6.73 -9.26
C HIS A 92 -14.89 -6.52 -9.31
N LEU A 93 -14.44 -5.44 -9.95
CA LEU A 93 -13.03 -5.05 -10.01
C LEU A 93 -12.77 -3.95 -8.99
N PRO A 94 -11.74 -4.08 -8.14
CA PRO A 94 -11.42 -3.03 -7.18
C PRO A 94 -10.86 -1.82 -7.91
N VAL A 95 -11.15 -0.62 -7.40
CA VAL A 95 -10.53 0.63 -7.86
C VAL A 95 -9.29 0.99 -7.05
N ARG A 96 -9.17 0.40 -5.85
CA ARG A 96 -8.06 0.64 -4.92
C ARG A 96 -7.80 -0.60 -4.08
N ARG A 97 -6.53 -0.88 -3.79
CA ARG A 97 -6.11 -1.90 -2.82
C ARG A 97 -5.06 -1.32 -1.89
N MET A 98 -5.17 -1.59 -0.60
CA MET A 98 -4.23 -1.15 0.42
C MET A 98 -3.77 -2.34 1.26
N TRP A 99 -2.48 -2.39 1.53
CA TRP A 99 -1.85 -3.38 2.39
C TRP A 99 -1.32 -2.70 3.65
N SER A 100 -1.77 -3.18 4.80
CA SER A 100 -1.39 -2.64 6.11
C SER A 100 -0.99 -3.76 7.05
N ASN A 101 -0.03 -3.49 7.92
CA ASN A 101 0.29 -4.34 9.06
C ASN A 101 0.39 -3.49 10.34
N MET A 102 0.97 -4.03 11.41
CA MET A 102 1.16 -3.30 12.67
C MET A 102 2.00 -2.01 12.54
N ASN A 103 2.79 -1.87 11.46
CA ASN A 103 3.60 -0.70 11.17
C ASN A 103 2.90 0.33 10.25
N GLY A 104 1.61 0.10 9.97
CA GLY A 104 0.76 0.92 9.11
C GLY A 104 0.73 0.46 7.66
N ILE A 105 0.33 1.36 6.77
CA ILE A 105 0.28 1.12 5.31
C ILE A 105 1.70 0.97 4.77
N PHE A 106 1.95 -0.10 4.03
CA PHE A 106 3.20 -0.33 3.33
C PHE A 106 3.05 -0.45 1.81
N ARG A 107 1.85 -0.73 1.29
CA ARG A 107 1.57 -0.70 -0.15
C ARG A 107 0.15 -0.22 -0.43
N GLU A 108 -0.02 0.51 -1.52
CA GLU A 108 -1.30 0.94 -2.04
C GLU A 108 -1.30 0.92 -3.56
N GLU A 109 -2.38 0.45 -4.15
CA GLU A 109 -2.53 0.19 -5.58
C GLU A 109 -3.82 0.84 -6.05
N PHE A 110 -3.79 1.41 -7.25
CA PHE A 110 -4.91 2.07 -7.90
C PHE A 110 -5.16 1.39 -9.24
N PHE A 111 -6.42 1.15 -9.58
CA PHE A 111 -6.80 0.42 -10.78
C PHE A 111 -7.73 1.25 -11.66
N ASN A 112 -7.66 1.04 -12.96
CA ASN A 112 -8.66 1.55 -13.89
C ASN A 112 -9.92 0.66 -13.89
N GLU A 113 -10.93 1.05 -14.67
CA GLU A 113 -12.21 0.33 -14.80
C GLU A 113 -12.07 -1.09 -15.37
N ARG A 114 -10.94 -1.41 -16.02
CA ARG A 114 -10.62 -2.74 -16.53
C ARG A 114 -9.85 -3.59 -15.52
N GLY A 115 -9.60 -3.08 -14.32
CA GLY A 115 -8.85 -3.75 -13.26
C GLY A 115 -7.33 -3.75 -13.50
N HIS A 116 -6.81 -2.94 -14.42
CA HIS A 116 -5.38 -2.81 -14.62
C HIS A 116 -4.78 -1.78 -13.65
N PRO A 117 -3.61 -2.04 -13.06
CA PRO A 117 -2.90 -1.06 -12.26
C PRO A 117 -2.67 0.23 -13.05
N THR A 118 -2.84 1.37 -12.38
CA THR A 118 -2.54 2.72 -12.89
C THR A 118 -1.50 3.41 -12.02
N ARG A 119 -1.44 3.04 -10.73
CA ARG A 119 -0.41 3.48 -9.80
C ARG A 119 -0.18 2.45 -8.70
N THR A 120 1.07 2.27 -8.31
CA THR A 120 1.47 1.52 -7.11
C THR A 120 2.34 2.42 -6.26
N ILE A 121 2.04 2.53 -4.97
CA ILE A 121 2.84 3.27 -4.01
C ILE A 121 3.33 2.28 -2.96
N ASN A 122 4.63 2.28 -2.69
CA ASN A 122 5.22 1.47 -1.61
C ASN A 122 5.80 2.42 -0.57
N ARG A 123 5.61 2.09 0.71
CA ARG A 123 6.14 2.82 1.87
C ARG A 123 6.90 1.86 2.76
N GLY A 124 8.14 2.22 3.09
CA GLY A 124 8.91 1.47 4.06
C GLY A 124 9.49 0.16 3.49
N TYR A 125 9.59 -0.83 4.37
CA TYR A 125 10.09 -2.18 4.08
C TYR A 125 9.22 -2.83 2.99
N PHE A 126 9.78 -3.00 1.80
CA PHE A 126 9.23 -3.84 0.75
C PHE A 126 10.17 -5.03 0.60
N ASP A 127 9.65 -6.22 0.86
CA ASP A 127 10.41 -7.44 0.69
C ASP A 127 10.60 -7.71 -0.81
N GLN A 128 11.83 -7.60 -1.30
CA GLN A 128 12.15 -7.87 -2.71
C GLN A 128 12.05 -9.35 -3.07
N ASP A 129 12.01 -10.24 -2.07
CA ASP A 129 11.84 -11.68 -2.28
C ASP A 129 10.47 -12.05 -2.88
N ALA A 130 9.55 -11.09 -2.98
CA ALA A 130 8.32 -11.22 -3.78
C ALA A 130 8.54 -11.06 -5.31
N GLY A 131 9.78 -10.94 -5.78
CA GLY A 131 10.14 -11.12 -7.20
C GLY A 131 9.77 -9.98 -8.15
N TYR A 132 9.66 -8.73 -7.68
CA TYR A 132 9.47 -7.56 -8.56
C TYR A 132 10.84 -6.97 -8.95
N PRO A 133 11.33 -7.13 -10.20
CA PRO A 133 12.55 -6.49 -10.63
C PRO A 133 12.31 -4.99 -10.85
N GLU A 134 12.73 -4.15 -9.89
CA GLU A 134 12.71 -2.69 -10.06
C GLU A 134 13.78 -2.26 -11.11
N ASP A 135 13.39 -1.76 -12.29
CA ASP A 135 14.34 -1.18 -13.25
C ASP A 135 14.70 0.28 -12.88
N LEU A 136 15.66 0.40 -11.97
CA LEU A 136 16.15 1.68 -11.44
C LEU A 136 17.22 2.32 -12.35
N ARG A 137 17.57 1.72 -13.50
CA ARG A 137 18.67 2.17 -14.37
C ARG A 137 18.40 3.51 -15.03
N ALA A 138 17.16 3.77 -15.46
CA ALA A 138 16.77 5.03 -16.10
C ALA A 138 17.01 6.25 -15.19
N TYR A 139 16.89 6.05 -13.87
CA TYR A 139 17.05 7.08 -12.87
C TYR A 139 18.50 7.35 -12.47
N VAL A 140 19.33 6.31 -12.51
CA VAL A 140 20.78 6.43 -12.34
C VAL A 140 21.36 7.19 -13.54
N ALA A 141 20.92 6.87 -14.76
CA ALA A 141 21.34 7.55 -15.99
C ALA A 141 20.93 9.04 -16.05
N ALA A 142 19.74 9.39 -15.56
CA ALA A 142 19.26 10.77 -15.48
C ALA A 142 19.90 11.59 -14.33
N GLY A 143 20.80 10.98 -13.53
CA GLY A 143 21.45 11.67 -12.41
C GLY A 143 20.53 12.00 -11.24
N VAL A 144 19.27 11.54 -11.25
CA VAL A 144 18.29 11.65 -10.14
C VAL A 144 18.74 10.80 -8.98
N LEU A 145 19.09 9.55 -9.28
CA LEU A 145 19.57 8.57 -8.33
C LEU A 145 21.09 8.44 -8.49
N LYS A 146 21.86 9.28 -7.79
CA LYS A 146 23.25 8.89 -7.46
C LYS A 146 23.27 7.78 -6.38
N VAL A 147 22.11 7.47 -5.83
CA VAL A 147 21.89 6.55 -4.72
C VAL A 147 20.53 5.91 -4.96
N THR A 148 20.53 4.62 -5.20
CA THR A 148 19.29 3.86 -5.27
C THR A 148 19.20 2.99 -4.02
N PRO A 149 18.24 3.24 -3.12
CA PRO A 149 17.91 2.30 -2.06
C PRO A 149 17.25 1.08 -2.67
N ILE A 150 18.00 -0.02 -2.73
CA ILE A 150 17.51 -1.39 -2.94
C ILE A 150 17.38 -2.10 -1.56
N SER A 151 17.86 -1.50 -0.47
CA SER A 151 17.79 -2.16 0.84
C SER A 151 16.39 -2.03 1.48
N ASP A 152 15.92 -3.21 1.89
CA ASP A 152 14.78 -3.59 2.69
C ASP A 152 14.42 -2.66 3.88
N ARG A 153 15.31 -1.84 4.43
CA ARG A 153 15.16 -1.29 5.80
C ARG A 153 14.77 0.19 5.95
N HIS A 154 14.31 0.89 4.92
CA HIS A 154 14.13 2.35 5.01
C HIS A 154 12.71 2.87 4.82
N PHE A 155 12.33 3.89 5.59
CA PHE A 155 11.05 4.60 5.53
C PHE A 155 10.99 5.57 4.35
N GLY A 156 11.24 5.08 3.14
CA GLY A 156 11.09 5.82 1.89
C GLY A 156 9.72 5.58 1.23
N PHE A 157 9.45 6.33 0.17
CA PHE A 157 8.34 6.07 -0.73
C PHE A 157 8.87 5.71 -2.12
N ARG A 158 8.17 4.80 -2.80
CA ARG A 158 8.29 4.56 -4.25
C ARG A 158 6.91 4.78 -4.83
N VAL A 159 6.83 5.53 -5.93
CA VAL A 159 5.59 5.66 -6.71
C VAL A 159 5.88 5.14 -8.10
N TYR A 160 5.11 4.17 -8.54
CA TYR A 160 5.07 3.63 -9.88
C TYR A 160 3.76 4.05 -10.53
N GLU A 161 3.81 4.51 -11.77
CA GLU A 161 2.65 4.79 -12.61
C GLU A 161 2.68 3.87 -13.82
N TYR A 162 1.51 3.47 -14.30
CA TYR A 162 1.40 2.56 -15.44
C TYR A 162 0.68 3.27 -16.59
N ASP A 163 1.20 3.13 -17.80
CA ASP A 163 0.53 3.64 -18.99
C ASP A 163 -0.64 2.73 -19.43
N ALA A 164 -1.36 3.14 -20.47
CA ALA A 164 -2.49 2.38 -21.00
C ALA A 164 -2.13 0.97 -21.51
N SER A 165 -0.85 0.72 -21.83
CA SER A 165 -0.34 -0.60 -22.22
C SER A 165 0.07 -1.47 -21.03
N GLY A 166 -0.04 -0.94 -19.81
CA GLY A 166 0.40 -1.60 -18.58
C GLY A 166 1.91 -1.48 -18.33
N ARG A 167 2.60 -0.60 -19.07
CA ARG A 167 4.04 -0.40 -18.88
C ARG A 167 4.28 0.42 -17.63
N GLU A 168 5.04 -0.15 -16.71
CA GLU A 168 5.44 0.52 -15.48
C GLU A 168 6.46 1.63 -15.76
N ARG A 169 6.28 2.76 -15.07
CA ARG A 169 7.26 3.83 -14.95
C ARG A 169 7.33 4.22 -13.49
N LEU A 170 8.49 4.09 -12.86
CA LEU A 170 8.73 4.76 -11.58
C LEU A 170 8.50 6.27 -11.82
N ALA A 171 7.80 6.95 -10.92
CA ALA A 171 7.44 8.37 -11.02
C ALA A 171 8.04 9.21 -9.88
N LEU A 172 8.33 8.59 -8.73
CA LEU A 172 8.94 9.25 -7.60
C LEU A 172 9.74 8.27 -6.74
N VAL A 173 10.92 8.71 -6.32
CA VAL A 173 11.71 8.05 -5.28
C VAL A 173 11.90 9.02 -4.12
N CYS A 174 11.60 8.56 -2.91
CA CYS A 174 11.98 9.23 -1.67
C CYS A 174 12.94 8.37 -0.86
N TRP A 175 13.97 8.99 -0.29
CA TRP A 175 14.99 8.31 0.51
C TRP A 175 15.42 9.16 1.70
N GLU A 176 16.02 8.50 2.69
CA GLU A 176 16.63 9.14 3.86
C GLU A 176 18.03 9.62 3.52
N TYR A 177 18.34 10.85 3.88
CA TYR A 177 19.68 11.40 3.74
C TYR A 177 20.08 12.18 4.97
N ASP A 178 21.38 12.15 5.23
CA ASP A 178 22.06 12.94 6.23
C ASP A 178 22.09 14.41 5.77
N THR A 179 21.49 15.30 6.55
CA THR A 179 21.38 16.72 6.21
C THR A 179 22.69 17.48 6.36
N GLU A 180 23.61 16.99 7.17
CA GLU A 180 24.90 17.61 7.47
C GLU A 180 25.93 17.21 6.41
N GLU A 181 26.06 15.91 6.16
CA GLU A 181 27.04 15.39 5.19
C GLU A 181 26.49 15.37 3.76
N ASN A 182 25.19 15.60 3.58
CA ASN A 182 24.48 15.50 2.30
C ASN A 182 24.67 14.12 1.62
N LYS A 183 24.82 13.09 2.45
CA LYS A 183 25.04 11.69 2.06
C LYS A 183 23.81 10.85 2.38
N PRO A 184 23.71 9.66 1.81
CA PRO A 184 22.65 8.75 2.20
C PRO A 184 22.78 8.35 3.68
N PHE A 185 21.68 8.21 4.41
CA PHE A 185 21.76 7.91 5.85
C PHE A 185 22.20 6.46 6.15
N MET A 186 21.97 5.53 5.22
CA MET A 186 22.22 4.09 5.39
C MET A 186 22.87 3.49 4.14
N PRO A 187 23.64 2.39 4.25
CA PRO A 187 24.48 1.92 3.15
C PRO A 187 23.68 1.51 1.91
N PHE A 188 24.23 1.75 0.73
CA PHE A 188 23.61 1.42 -0.55
C PHE A 188 24.58 0.63 -1.44
N PRO A 189 24.16 -0.49 -2.06
CA PRO A 189 25.09 -1.35 -2.81
C PRO A 189 25.73 -0.67 -4.04
N TRP A 190 25.18 0.46 -4.49
CA TRP A 190 25.54 1.16 -5.72
C TRP A 190 26.07 2.58 -5.42
N TRP A 191 26.22 2.93 -4.13
CA TRP A 191 26.78 4.20 -3.70
C TRP A 191 28.30 4.11 -3.70
N ASN A 192 28.91 4.86 -4.63
CA ASN A 192 30.36 4.89 -4.81
C ASN A 192 31.05 6.01 -4.02
N GLY A 193 30.30 6.74 -3.17
CA GLY A 193 30.86 7.76 -2.28
C GLY A 193 31.24 7.20 -0.91
N GLU A 194 31.64 8.07 0.01
CA GLU A 194 31.91 7.68 1.39
C GLU A 194 30.68 7.02 2.03
N GLN A 195 30.89 5.87 2.65
CA GLN A 195 29.81 5.11 3.28
C GLN A 195 29.18 5.93 4.42
N PRO A 196 27.88 5.72 4.69
CA PRO A 196 27.18 6.43 5.75
C PRO A 196 27.80 6.17 7.12
N LYS A 197 27.62 7.15 8.01
CA LYS A 197 28.07 7.09 9.39
C LYS A 197 27.60 5.81 10.08
N GLN A 198 28.54 5.08 10.67
CA GLN A 198 28.23 3.98 11.57
C GLN A 198 28.01 4.50 12.99
N PHE A 199 27.07 3.91 13.71
CA PHE A 199 26.71 4.29 15.07
C PHE A 199 27.12 3.18 16.03
N ALA A 200 27.71 3.55 17.17
CA ALA A 200 28.18 2.57 18.15
C ALA A 200 27.01 1.80 18.79
N ASN A 201 25.83 2.41 18.86
CA ASN A 201 24.62 1.77 19.39
C ASN A 201 23.32 2.33 18.79
N ARG A 202 22.20 1.66 19.08
CA ARG A 202 20.85 2.03 18.60
C ARG A 202 20.40 3.41 19.10
N GLN A 203 20.72 3.78 20.33
CA GLN A 203 20.24 5.04 20.93
C GLN A 203 20.91 6.24 20.27
N GLU A 204 22.21 6.16 20.01
CA GLU A 204 22.96 7.16 19.25
C GLU A 204 22.37 7.33 17.85
N ARG A 205 22.11 6.22 17.14
CA ARG A 205 21.47 6.26 15.82
C ARG A 205 20.10 6.92 15.85
N VAL A 206 19.28 6.64 16.87
CA VAL A 206 17.94 7.23 17.00
C VAL A 206 18.03 8.74 17.27
N GLN A 207 18.94 9.18 18.13
CA GLN A 207 19.16 10.61 18.37
C GLN A 207 19.65 11.31 17.10
N TYR A 208 20.63 10.72 16.42
CA TYR A 208 21.14 11.25 15.16
C TYR A 208 20.05 11.35 14.10
N TYR A 209 19.27 10.28 13.90
CA TYR A 209 18.16 10.26 12.96
C TYR A 209 17.14 11.39 13.20
N ARG A 210 16.82 11.69 14.46
CA ARG A 210 15.86 12.74 14.82
C ARG A 210 16.30 14.14 14.40
N PHE A 211 17.60 14.43 14.43
CA PHE A 211 18.11 15.80 14.23
C PHE A 211 18.85 16.01 12.92
N LYS A 212 19.39 14.93 12.33
CA LYS A 212 20.34 14.99 11.21
C LYS A 212 19.87 14.23 9.98
N VAL A 213 18.67 13.66 9.99
CA VAL A 213 18.12 12.91 8.86
C VAL A 213 16.84 13.55 8.36
N SER A 214 16.78 13.79 7.06
CA SER A 214 15.58 14.25 6.36
C SER A 214 15.24 13.31 5.21
N LYS A 215 14.06 13.53 4.60
CA LYS A 215 13.67 12.83 3.38
C LYS A 215 13.99 13.73 2.19
N ARG A 216 14.61 13.14 1.18
CA ARG A 216 14.77 13.75 -0.14
C ARG A 216 13.95 12.95 -1.11
N CYS A 217 13.25 13.65 -2.00
CA CYS A 217 12.44 13.06 -3.04
C CYS A 217 12.86 13.59 -4.41
N GLY A 218 12.65 12.79 -5.44
CA GLY A 218 12.94 13.19 -6.82
C GLY A 218 12.17 12.35 -7.85
N PRO A 219 11.55 12.98 -8.85
CA PRO A 219 11.06 12.31 -10.07
C PRO A 219 12.23 11.94 -11.02
N PRO A 220 11.99 11.16 -12.08
CA PRO A 220 13.05 10.68 -13.01
C PRO A 220 13.74 11.78 -13.83
N ASP A 221 13.27 13.02 -13.76
CA ASP A 221 13.70 14.15 -14.61
C ASP A 221 14.92 14.93 -14.10
N GLY A 222 15.55 14.47 -13.03
CA GLY A 222 16.72 15.10 -12.40
C GLY A 222 16.39 15.97 -11.18
N ARG A 223 15.14 16.42 -11.04
CA ARG A 223 14.75 17.34 -9.96
C ARG A 223 14.79 16.64 -8.60
N ARG A 224 15.20 17.39 -7.59
CA ARG A 224 15.25 16.92 -6.21
C ARG A 224 14.71 17.99 -5.29
N PHE A 225 13.94 17.58 -4.30
CA PHE A 225 13.44 18.45 -3.26
C PHE A 225 13.51 17.74 -1.91
N VAL A 226 13.67 18.52 -0.86
CA VAL A 226 13.68 18.02 0.52
C VAL A 226 12.26 18.11 1.05
N VAL A 227 11.81 17.06 1.72
CA VAL A 227 10.56 17.06 2.47
C VAL A 227 10.93 16.74 3.91
N GLU A 228 10.48 17.59 4.83
CA GLU A 228 10.71 17.34 6.25
C GLU A 228 10.16 15.97 6.64
N THR A 229 10.84 15.27 7.55
CA THR A 229 10.51 13.88 7.90
C THR A 229 9.07 13.70 8.39
N GLY A 230 8.47 14.72 9.03
CA GLY A 230 7.07 14.71 9.45
C GLY A 230 6.07 14.99 8.32
N GLU A 231 6.50 15.69 7.27
CA GLU A 231 5.62 16.18 6.21
C GLU A 231 5.54 15.25 5.00
N ILE A 232 6.42 14.24 4.91
CA ILE A 232 6.42 13.34 3.75
C ILE A 232 5.10 12.59 3.57
N VAL A 233 4.45 12.17 4.65
CA VAL A 233 3.14 11.52 4.58
C VAL A 233 2.08 12.50 4.08
N ASN A 234 2.14 13.78 4.50
CA ASN A 234 1.22 14.81 4.01
C ASN A 234 1.43 15.10 2.52
N TYR A 235 2.69 15.18 2.09
CA TYR A 235 3.05 15.33 0.69
C TYR A 235 2.49 14.17 -0.16
N MET A 236 2.72 12.92 0.27
CA MET A 236 2.26 11.74 -0.46
C MET A 236 0.73 11.66 -0.52
N ARG A 237 0.06 12.01 0.58
CA ARG A 237 -1.40 12.06 0.64
C ARG A 237 -2.00 13.13 -0.28
N ARG A 238 -1.40 14.32 -0.32
CA ARG A 238 -1.90 15.42 -1.18
C ARG A 238 -1.58 15.20 -2.66
N THR A 239 -0.42 14.62 -2.96
CA THR A 239 0.09 14.53 -4.35
C THR A 239 -0.32 13.24 -5.03
N TYR A 240 -0.34 12.13 -4.29
CA TYR A 240 -0.55 10.78 -4.84
C TYR A 240 -1.74 10.06 -4.21
N ASP A 241 -2.57 10.78 -3.46
CA ASP A 241 -3.75 10.26 -2.76
C ASP A 241 -3.44 9.17 -1.70
N TRP A 242 -2.17 9.02 -1.28
CA TRP A 242 -1.76 7.94 -0.37
C TRP A 242 -2.51 7.95 0.97
N GLY A 243 -3.00 6.78 1.39
CA GLY A 243 -3.60 6.54 2.70
C GLY A 243 -4.92 7.27 2.95
N ASN A 244 -5.61 7.73 1.90
CA ASN A 244 -6.91 8.37 2.01
C ASN A 244 -8.07 7.36 2.13
N MET A 245 -7.81 6.06 2.01
CA MET A 245 -8.79 5.04 2.41
C MET A 245 -8.97 5.09 3.93
N LYS A 246 -10.15 5.51 4.40
CA LYS A 246 -10.35 5.79 5.82
C LYS A 246 -10.44 4.50 6.64
N TYR A 247 -9.54 4.34 7.60
CA TYR A 247 -9.56 3.23 8.55
C TYR A 247 -10.87 3.07 9.34
N SER A 248 -11.60 4.17 9.55
CA SER A 248 -12.92 4.16 10.18
C SER A 248 -13.94 3.29 9.44
N TYR A 249 -13.72 3.02 8.15
CA TYR A 249 -14.55 2.12 7.35
C TYR A 249 -14.37 0.65 7.71
N TYR A 250 -13.39 0.30 8.55
CA TYR A 250 -12.92 -1.07 8.73
C TYR A 250 -12.98 -1.59 10.17
N ASN A 251 -13.25 -0.73 11.15
CA ASN A 251 -13.33 -1.10 12.57
C ASN A 251 -14.80 -1.09 13.02
N HIS A 252 -15.49 -2.21 12.81
CA HIS A 252 -16.84 -2.47 13.32
C HIS A 252 -16.95 -3.91 13.82
#